data_AF-A0AAP4X2D5-F1
#
_entry.id   AF-A0AAP4X2D5-F1
#
_cell.length_a   1.000
_cell.length_b   1.000
_cell.length_c   1.000
_cell.angle_alpha   90.00
_cell.angle_beta   90.00
_cell.angle_gamma   90.00
#
_symmetry.space_group_name_H-M   'P 1'
#
loop_
_entity.id
_entity.type
_entity.pdbx_description
1 polymer ?
#
loop_
_entity_poly.entity_id
_entity_poly.type
_entity_poly.pdbx_seq_one_letter_code
_entity_poly.pdbx_strand_id
1 'polypeptide(L)'
;MNSGDNPGWKQHYPTFKFDNNEMILEEYRSASKTLETEEKVFLSAANIAIVIGAAFGSLTLGKLESITGNKDFLMPVESMLFAIFIITILFAVLFLFHFAARQKSIVYAARKVVVLRTVLGVKYGEFQLVLPNWRIEGANEPFAIRMFPGWKTYVAYPCYAISGISAFVIYFILTILLDVGGLSIASTLNADLVVSVPASFLAFVAFCFLYRHALLDKHESMLLVFTQYVSKLLSLKVEERIEHIVYHAKLSVYEAQRLNIDLKALKKIAVQIEDKEFYRHSGVSWKGLARVILSSLKLHPRSGGSTITQQLVRTLFIKDFSKTKRRKIVEILLAKWFTKVIDKDEQLDMYLSSVRYEFKVMGVIQASKHFFGGIERSFSIAQSFFLIERLSNVRSKIYGKRIRQILQALLDDDKISMDDVVEIVEIYGEMVAKGLVENNTTEGVEYLRNNFCNH
;
A
#
# COMPACT_ATOMS: atom_id res chain seq x y z
N MET A 1 -10.51 -32.41 19.57
CA MET A 1 -9.49 -31.78 20.44
C MET A 1 -8.16 -31.80 19.70
N ASN A 2 -7.71 -30.64 19.23
CA ASN A 2 -6.32 -30.21 19.32
C ASN A 2 -6.30 -28.68 19.24
N SER A 3 -5.81 -28.10 20.33
CA SER A 3 -5.69 -26.69 20.68
C SER A 3 -4.57 -26.01 19.91
N GLY A 4 -4.75 -24.76 19.46
CA GLY A 4 -3.60 -23.96 19.02
C GLY A 4 -3.83 -22.59 18.40
N ASP A 5 -4.97 -22.30 17.75
CA ASP A 5 -5.13 -21.04 17.01
C ASP A 5 -6.22 -20.16 17.63
N ASN A 6 -5.80 -19.22 18.49
CA ASN A 6 -6.62 -18.10 18.93
C ASN A 6 -6.93 -17.17 17.73
N PRO A 7 -8.18 -17.05 17.25
CA PRO A 7 -8.48 -16.30 16.02
C PRO A 7 -8.88 -14.84 16.33
N GLY A 8 -8.35 -14.23 17.40
CA GLY A 8 -8.72 -12.87 17.82
C GLY A 8 -8.35 -11.73 16.84
N TRP A 9 -7.75 -12.03 15.69
CA TRP A 9 -7.35 -11.05 14.67
C TRP A 9 -7.65 -11.47 13.22
N LYS A 10 -8.22 -12.65 12.98
CA LYS A 10 -8.53 -13.08 11.61
C LYS A 10 -9.83 -12.42 11.16
N GLN A 11 -9.72 -11.41 10.30
CA GLN A 11 -10.86 -10.78 9.64
C GLN A 11 -11.55 -11.84 8.76
N HIS A 12 -12.81 -12.15 9.07
CA HIS A 12 -13.61 -13.13 8.34
C HIS A 12 -14.22 -12.48 7.08
N TYR A 13 -14.01 -13.09 5.91
CA TYR A 13 -14.63 -12.67 4.65
C TYR A 13 -15.50 -13.80 4.09
N PRO A 14 -16.64 -13.49 3.44
CA PRO A 14 -17.51 -14.50 2.85
C PRO A 14 -16.87 -15.18 1.63
N THR A 15 -17.15 -16.47 1.43
CA THR A 15 -16.78 -17.26 0.24
C THR A 15 -18.00 -17.44 -0.66
N PHE A 16 -17.82 -17.24 -1.98
CA PHE A 16 -18.89 -17.40 -2.96
C PHE A 16 -18.97 -18.86 -3.45
N LYS A 17 -20.19 -19.37 -3.66
CA LYS A 17 -20.48 -20.63 -4.38
C LYS A 17 -21.38 -20.29 -5.56
N PHE A 18 -21.06 -20.80 -6.75
CA PHE A 18 -21.86 -20.61 -7.96
C PHE A 18 -22.41 -21.96 -8.43
N ASP A 19 -23.58 -21.94 -9.09
CA ASP A 19 -24.26 -23.14 -9.58
C ASP A 19 -23.73 -23.64 -10.95
N ASN A 20 -23.09 -22.77 -11.75
CA ASN A 20 -22.59 -23.08 -13.11
C ASN A 20 -21.10 -23.46 -13.11
N ASN A 21 -20.77 -24.67 -12.64
CA ASN A 21 -19.39 -25.15 -12.51
C ASN A 21 -18.68 -25.39 -13.86
N GLU A 22 -19.38 -25.71 -14.94
CA GLU A 22 -18.77 -26.08 -16.24
C GLU A 22 -18.08 -24.89 -16.93
N MET A 23 -18.74 -23.73 -16.99
CA MET A 23 -18.15 -22.52 -17.58
C MET A 23 -16.90 -22.07 -16.81
N ILE A 24 -16.94 -22.14 -15.48
CA ILE A 24 -15.84 -21.74 -14.60
C ILE A 24 -14.66 -22.72 -14.76
N LEU A 25 -14.95 -24.01 -14.93
CA LEU A 25 -13.93 -25.03 -15.18
C LEU A 25 -13.21 -24.80 -16.50
N GLU A 26 -13.93 -24.45 -17.57
CA GLU A 26 -13.33 -24.19 -18.87
C GLU A 26 -12.49 -22.90 -18.86
N GLU A 27 -13.00 -21.85 -18.21
CA GLU A 27 -12.26 -20.60 -17.97
C GLU A 27 -10.97 -20.86 -17.15
N TYR A 28 -11.04 -21.74 -16.15
CA TYR A 28 -9.89 -22.16 -15.35
C TYR A 28 -8.83 -22.88 -16.20
N ARG A 29 -9.24 -23.81 -17.06
CA ARG A 29 -8.34 -24.52 -17.97
C ARG A 29 -7.66 -23.56 -18.95
N SER A 30 -8.43 -22.67 -19.56
CA SER A 30 -7.90 -21.65 -20.46
C SER A 30 -6.89 -20.74 -19.74
N ALA A 31 -7.24 -20.23 -18.55
CA ALA A 31 -6.33 -19.38 -17.76
C ALA A 31 -5.04 -20.10 -17.36
N SER A 32 -5.12 -21.39 -17.01
CA SER A 32 -3.96 -22.21 -16.66
C SER A 32 -3.03 -22.43 -17.85
N LYS A 33 -3.59 -22.69 -19.03
CA LYS A 33 -2.81 -22.84 -20.27
C LYS A 33 -2.10 -21.54 -20.67
N THR A 34 -2.79 -20.40 -20.53
CA THR A 34 -2.19 -19.08 -20.78
C THR A 34 -1.02 -18.81 -19.83
N LEU A 35 -1.19 -19.11 -18.53
CA LEU A 35 -0.12 -18.97 -17.55
C LEU A 35 1.14 -19.78 -17.93
N GLU A 36 0.95 -21.06 -18.24
CA GLU A 36 2.07 -21.94 -18.64
C GLU A 36 2.79 -21.43 -19.90
N THR A 37 2.02 -20.92 -20.86
CA THR A 37 2.55 -20.36 -22.11
C THR A 37 3.39 -19.11 -21.84
N GLU A 38 2.88 -18.17 -21.04
CA GLU A 38 3.61 -16.93 -20.70
C GLU A 38 4.91 -17.22 -19.94
N GLU A 39 4.91 -18.19 -19.02
CA GLU A 39 6.12 -18.59 -18.29
C GLU A 39 7.18 -19.20 -19.21
N LYS A 40 6.77 -20.08 -20.15
CA LYS A 40 7.68 -20.67 -21.14
C LYS A 40 8.30 -19.60 -22.03
N VAL A 41 7.49 -18.65 -22.50
CA VAL A 41 7.94 -17.52 -23.31
C VAL A 41 8.91 -16.64 -22.52
N PHE A 42 8.61 -16.35 -21.25
CA PHE A 42 9.50 -15.56 -20.39
C PHE A 42 10.88 -16.21 -20.23
N LEU A 43 10.91 -17.52 -19.95
CA LEU A 43 12.18 -18.25 -19.79
C LEU A 43 12.98 -18.33 -21.09
N SER A 44 12.31 -18.62 -22.21
CA SER A 44 12.94 -18.64 -23.53
C SER A 44 13.52 -17.26 -23.89
N ALA A 45 12.74 -16.19 -23.70
CA ALA A 45 13.19 -14.82 -23.94
C ALA A 45 14.38 -14.44 -23.05
N ALA A 46 14.38 -14.84 -21.77
CA ALA A 46 15.48 -14.58 -20.85
C ALA A 46 16.79 -15.22 -21.32
N ASN A 47 16.74 -16.49 -21.74
CA ASN A 47 17.91 -17.20 -22.27
C ASN A 47 18.42 -16.55 -23.56
N ILE A 48 17.51 -16.18 -24.48
CA ILE A 48 17.86 -15.48 -25.73
C ILE A 48 18.51 -14.12 -25.43
N ALA A 49 17.96 -13.34 -24.49
CA ALA A 49 18.50 -12.03 -24.13
C ALA A 49 19.93 -12.12 -23.56
N ILE A 50 20.26 -13.19 -22.84
CA ILE A 50 21.62 -13.45 -22.35
C ILE A 50 22.57 -13.75 -23.49
N VAL A 51 22.17 -14.63 -24.41
CA VAL A 51 22.99 -14.99 -25.58
C VAL A 51 23.24 -13.74 -26.45
N ILE A 52 22.17 -12.97 -26.72
CA ILE A 52 22.27 -11.70 -27.45
C ILE A 52 23.18 -10.73 -26.70
N GLY A 53 22.98 -10.52 -25.40
CA GLY A 53 23.79 -9.60 -24.61
C GLY A 53 25.27 -9.99 -24.59
N ALA A 54 25.59 -11.29 -24.43
CA ALA A 54 26.96 -11.78 -24.47
C ALA A 54 27.60 -11.59 -25.87
N ALA A 55 26.85 -11.89 -26.93
CA ALA A 55 27.30 -11.68 -28.30
C ALA A 55 27.53 -10.20 -28.60
N PHE A 56 26.60 -9.32 -28.22
CA PHE A 56 26.74 -7.87 -28.37
C PHE A 56 27.93 -7.35 -27.57
N GLY A 57 28.11 -7.75 -26.31
CA GLY A 57 29.27 -7.37 -25.50
C GLY A 57 30.59 -7.73 -26.19
N SER A 58 30.73 -8.99 -26.63
CA SER A 58 31.91 -9.47 -27.35
C SER A 58 32.14 -8.74 -28.68
N LEU A 59 31.08 -8.51 -29.46
CA LEU A 59 31.17 -7.81 -30.75
C LEU A 59 31.49 -6.33 -30.57
N THR A 60 30.93 -5.65 -29.56
CA THR A 60 31.24 -4.26 -29.27
C THR A 60 32.70 -4.10 -28.86
N LEU A 61 33.25 -5.01 -28.05
CA LEU A 61 34.66 -5.01 -27.65
C LEU A 61 35.58 -5.20 -28.86
N GLY A 62 35.38 -6.27 -29.64
CA GLY A 62 36.24 -6.56 -30.78
C GLY A 62 36.14 -5.53 -31.90
N LYS A 63 34.95 -4.97 -32.14
CA LYS A 63 34.79 -3.92 -33.16
C LYS A 63 35.32 -2.57 -32.70
N LEU A 64 35.18 -2.17 -31.43
CA LEU A 64 35.74 -0.88 -30.97
C LEU A 64 37.24 -0.81 -31.20
N GLU A 65 37.98 -1.88 -30.92
CA GLU A 65 39.43 -1.96 -31.14
C GLU A 65 39.79 -1.89 -32.64
N SER A 66 38.96 -2.46 -33.51
CA SER A 66 39.13 -2.35 -34.97
C SER A 66 38.75 -0.97 -35.53
N ILE A 67 37.80 -0.27 -34.90
CA ILE A 67 37.28 1.03 -35.33
C ILE A 67 38.26 2.15 -34.94
N THR A 68 38.91 2.06 -33.78
CA THR A 68 39.95 3.02 -33.37
C THR A 68 41.23 2.91 -34.19
N GLY A 69 41.47 1.76 -34.84
CA GLY A 69 42.66 1.52 -35.68
C GLY A 69 42.57 2.02 -37.13
N ASN A 70 41.37 2.33 -37.65
CA ASN A 70 41.17 2.62 -39.07
C ASN A 70 40.66 4.05 -39.30
N LYS A 71 41.44 4.87 -40.03
CA LYS A 71 41.21 6.32 -40.20
C LYS A 71 40.17 6.70 -41.27
N ASP A 72 39.63 5.75 -42.03
CA ASP A 72 38.79 6.00 -43.22
C ASP A 72 37.27 5.93 -42.95
N PHE A 73 36.80 6.36 -41.78
CA PHE A 73 35.37 6.40 -41.49
C PHE A 73 34.68 7.66 -42.03
N LEU A 74 33.48 7.49 -42.59
CA LEU A 74 32.60 8.55 -43.11
C LEU A 74 32.05 9.50 -42.03
N MET A 75 32.22 9.18 -40.74
CA MET A 75 31.77 9.97 -39.59
C MET A 75 32.87 10.06 -38.52
N PRO A 76 32.93 11.14 -37.74
CA PRO A 76 33.84 11.23 -36.60
C PRO A 76 33.60 10.08 -35.61
N VAL A 77 34.67 9.46 -35.12
CA VAL A 77 34.64 8.31 -34.20
C VAL A 77 33.82 8.60 -32.94
N GLU A 78 33.91 9.83 -32.41
CA GLU A 78 33.13 10.29 -31.26
C GLU A 78 31.61 10.19 -31.47
N SER A 79 31.14 10.58 -32.66
CA SER A 79 29.72 10.53 -33.01
C SER A 79 29.20 9.10 -33.11
N MET A 80 30.04 8.19 -33.62
CA MET A 80 29.73 6.77 -33.70
C MET A 80 29.64 6.13 -32.31
N LEU A 81 30.60 6.42 -31.42
CA LEU A 81 30.59 5.93 -30.04
C LEU A 81 29.38 6.45 -29.25
N PHE A 82 29.02 7.73 -29.43
CA PHE A 82 27.84 8.31 -28.82
C PHE A 82 26.54 7.65 -29.32
N ALA A 83 26.45 7.34 -30.62
CA ALA A 83 25.31 6.60 -31.17
C ALA A 83 25.20 5.20 -30.56
N ILE A 84 26.30 4.45 -30.44
CA ILE A 84 26.31 3.12 -29.82
C ILE A 84 25.92 3.21 -28.33
N PHE A 85 26.37 4.25 -27.62
CA PHE A 85 26.00 4.51 -26.23
C PHE A 85 24.49 4.68 -26.07
N ILE A 86 23.85 5.53 -26.90
CA ILE A 86 22.40 5.73 -26.88
C ILE A 86 21.66 4.43 -27.22
N ILE A 87 22.10 3.71 -28.26
CA ILE A 87 21.49 2.44 -28.67
C ILE A 87 21.55 1.42 -27.54
N THR A 88 22.68 1.35 -26.82
CA THR A 88 22.85 0.44 -25.67
C THR A 88 21.88 0.78 -24.54
N ILE A 89 21.72 2.06 -24.20
CA ILE A 89 20.75 2.50 -23.19
C ILE A 89 19.32 2.19 -23.65
N LEU A 90 18.97 2.49 -24.90
CA LEU A 90 17.64 2.24 -25.45
C LEU A 90 17.32 0.74 -25.44
N PHE A 91 18.28 -0.09 -25.87
CA PHE A 91 18.18 -1.54 -25.84
C PHE A 91 17.92 -2.03 -24.41
N ALA A 92 18.72 -1.59 -23.43
CA ALA A 92 18.55 -1.97 -22.03
C ALA A 92 17.15 -1.62 -21.52
N VAL A 93 16.71 -0.38 -21.73
CA VAL A 93 15.40 0.11 -21.27
C VAL A 93 14.24 -0.66 -21.91
N LEU A 94 14.27 -0.86 -23.23
CA LEU A 94 13.21 -1.58 -23.94
C LEU A 94 13.09 -3.04 -23.48
N PHE A 95 14.21 -3.74 -23.34
CA PHE A 95 14.20 -5.13 -22.88
C PHE A 95 13.75 -5.24 -21.42
N LEU A 96 14.19 -4.34 -20.53
CA LEU A 96 13.74 -4.34 -19.14
C LEU A 96 12.23 -4.12 -19.04
N PHE A 97 11.67 -3.20 -19.84
CA PHE A 97 10.22 -3.01 -19.89
C PHE A 97 9.49 -4.22 -20.48
N HIS A 98 10.05 -4.87 -21.49
CA HIS A 98 9.50 -6.10 -22.05
C HIS A 98 9.40 -7.21 -20.99
N PHE A 99 10.49 -7.47 -20.26
CA PHE A 99 10.48 -8.48 -19.19
C PHE A 99 9.55 -8.11 -18.05
N ALA A 100 9.49 -6.83 -17.67
CA ALA A 100 8.54 -6.37 -16.66
C ALA A 100 7.09 -6.58 -17.10
N ALA A 101 6.76 -6.30 -18.36
CA ALA A 101 5.42 -6.53 -18.91
C ALA A 101 5.06 -8.02 -18.95
N ARG A 102 5.99 -8.88 -19.34
CA ARG A 102 5.79 -10.34 -19.32
C ARG A 102 5.57 -10.88 -17.91
N GLN A 103 6.36 -10.42 -16.95
CA GLN A 103 6.17 -10.77 -15.55
C GLN A 103 4.79 -10.35 -15.03
N LYS A 104 4.30 -9.16 -15.41
CA LYS A 104 2.92 -8.76 -15.07
C LYS A 104 1.88 -9.70 -15.66
N SER A 105 2.04 -10.09 -16.92
CA SER A 105 1.14 -11.04 -17.60
C SER A 105 1.05 -12.36 -16.83
N ILE A 106 2.21 -12.93 -16.46
CA ILE A 106 2.30 -14.15 -15.63
C ILE A 106 1.55 -13.97 -14.31
N VAL A 107 1.79 -12.87 -13.61
CA VAL A 107 1.17 -12.61 -12.30
C VAL A 107 -0.34 -12.41 -12.41
N TYR A 108 -0.84 -11.72 -13.43
CA TYR A 108 -2.28 -11.58 -13.66
C TYR A 108 -2.95 -12.91 -13.99
N ALA A 109 -2.33 -13.72 -14.86
CA ALA A 109 -2.82 -15.07 -15.17
C ALA A 109 -2.85 -15.95 -13.92
N ALA A 110 -1.77 -15.92 -13.11
CA ALA A 110 -1.70 -16.68 -11.87
C ALA A 110 -2.75 -16.23 -10.83
N ARG A 111 -2.95 -14.92 -10.66
CA ARG A 111 -4.02 -14.35 -9.81
C ARG A 111 -5.40 -14.83 -10.25
N LYS A 112 -5.67 -14.83 -11.56
CA LYS A 112 -6.93 -15.31 -12.14
C LYS A 112 -7.16 -16.79 -11.87
N VAL A 113 -6.14 -17.62 -12.07
CA VAL A 113 -6.18 -19.07 -11.75
C VAL A 113 -6.53 -19.29 -10.27
N VAL A 114 -5.91 -18.53 -9.37
CA VAL A 114 -6.21 -18.59 -7.92
C VAL A 114 -7.66 -18.21 -7.63
N VAL A 115 -8.18 -17.13 -8.22
CA VAL A 115 -9.57 -16.71 -8.02
C VAL A 115 -10.55 -17.78 -8.51
N LEU A 116 -10.37 -18.26 -9.74
CA LEU A 116 -11.26 -19.28 -10.34
C LEU A 116 -11.24 -20.58 -9.54
N ARG A 117 -10.08 -20.98 -9.04
CA ARG A 117 -9.96 -22.14 -8.15
C ARG A 117 -10.78 -21.97 -6.86
N THR A 118 -10.66 -20.81 -6.20
CA THR A 118 -11.42 -20.53 -4.97
C THR A 118 -12.92 -20.58 -5.23
N VAL A 119 -13.36 -20.08 -6.38
CA VAL A 119 -14.76 -20.12 -6.82
C VAL A 119 -15.26 -21.55 -7.03
N LEU A 120 -14.43 -22.43 -7.59
CA LEU A 120 -14.75 -23.86 -7.77
C LEU A 120 -14.76 -24.66 -6.46
N GLY A 121 -14.43 -24.04 -5.32
CA GLY A 121 -14.38 -24.71 -4.02
C GLY A 121 -13.22 -25.70 -3.87
N VAL A 122 -12.27 -25.73 -4.81
CA VAL A 122 -11.14 -26.67 -4.82
C VAL A 122 -10.05 -26.20 -3.86
N LYS A 123 -10.05 -26.73 -2.63
CA LYS A 123 -9.00 -26.46 -1.64
C LYS A 123 -7.66 -27.09 -2.04
N TYR A 124 -6.57 -26.64 -1.43
CA TYR A 124 -5.24 -27.25 -1.60
C TYR A 124 -5.18 -28.63 -0.93
N GLY A 125 -4.75 -29.65 -1.68
CA GLY A 125 -4.56 -31.02 -1.18
C GLY A 125 -5.58 -32.07 -1.65
N GLU A 126 -6.76 -31.68 -2.16
CA GLU A 126 -7.78 -32.66 -2.60
C GLU A 126 -7.66 -33.07 -4.07
N PHE A 127 -7.05 -32.24 -4.92
CA PHE A 127 -6.73 -32.59 -6.30
C PHE A 127 -5.29 -32.20 -6.62
N GLN A 128 -4.49 -33.20 -7.00
CA GLN A 128 -3.12 -33.02 -7.45
C GLN A 128 -3.13 -32.43 -8.87
N LEU A 129 -3.46 -31.15 -8.99
CA LEU A 129 -3.31 -30.40 -10.23
C LEU A 129 -1.84 -29.96 -10.36
N VAL A 130 -1.23 -30.39 -11.45
CA VAL A 130 0.19 -30.37 -11.80
C VAL A 130 0.77 -28.96 -11.81
N LEU A 131 1.19 -28.43 -10.67
CA LEU A 131 2.05 -27.26 -10.59
C LEU A 131 3.25 -27.57 -9.67
N PRO A 132 4.50 -27.32 -10.11
CA PRO A 132 5.69 -27.69 -9.35
C PRO A 132 5.72 -27.02 -7.97
N ASN A 133 6.30 -27.72 -6.99
CA ASN A 133 6.25 -27.39 -5.55
C ASN A 133 6.68 -25.96 -5.17
N TRP A 134 7.48 -25.28 -5.99
CA TRP A 134 7.88 -23.88 -5.74
C TRP A 134 6.85 -22.84 -6.23
N ARG A 135 5.76 -23.28 -6.87
CA ARG A 135 4.91 -22.43 -7.72
C ARG A 135 3.51 -22.17 -7.16
N ILE A 136 2.95 -23.00 -6.28
CA ILE A 136 1.76 -22.65 -5.46
C ILE A 136 1.78 -23.46 -4.15
N GLU A 137 2.46 -22.98 -3.10
CA GLU A 137 2.13 -23.40 -1.73
C GLU A 137 1.18 -22.35 -1.12
N GLY A 138 -0.10 -22.71 -0.95
CA GLY A 138 -0.99 -22.05 0.02
C GLY A 138 -1.83 -20.82 -0.40
N ALA A 139 -1.95 -20.44 -1.68
CA ALA A 139 -2.65 -19.20 -2.02
C ALA A 139 -4.16 -19.40 -2.31
N ASN A 140 -5.01 -19.34 -1.28
CA ASN A 140 -6.41 -18.92 -1.45
C ASN A 140 -6.52 -17.39 -1.68
N GLU A 141 -5.39 -16.68 -1.60
CA GLU A 141 -5.28 -15.22 -1.71
C GLU A 141 -4.57 -14.86 -3.03
N PRO A 142 -5.24 -14.29 -4.04
CA PRO A 142 -4.60 -13.97 -5.32
C PRO A 142 -3.45 -12.95 -5.16
N PHE A 143 -3.62 -11.96 -4.29
CA PHE A 143 -2.62 -10.90 -4.05
C PHE A 143 -1.39 -11.36 -3.25
N ALA A 144 -1.33 -12.62 -2.81
CA ALA A 144 -0.09 -13.20 -2.30
C ALA A 144 0.98 -13.31 -3.39
N ILE A 145 0.55 -13.48 -4.65
CA ILE A 145 1.43 -13.50 -5.82
C ILE A 145 1.79 -12.05 -6.17
N ARG A 146 3.01 -11.64 -5.82
CA ARG A 146 3.50 -10.27 -6.05
C ARG A 146 4.04 -10.10 -7.47
N MET A 147 3.89 -8.90 -8.03
CA MET A 147 4.54 -8.49 -9.28
C MET A 147 6.07 -8.66 -9.20
N PHE A 148 6.63 -8.27 -8.06
CA PHE A 148 8.05 -8.44 -7.75
C PHE A 148 8.22 -9.20 -6.41
N PRO A 149 8.50 -10.51 -6.45
CA PRO A 149 8.65 -11.31 -5.23
C PRO A 149 9.99 -11.06 -4.50
N GLY A 150 10.97 -10.46 -5.19
CA GLY A 150 12.22 -10.01 -4.59
C GLY A 150 13.42 -10.18 -5.51
N TRP A 151 14.52 -9.53 -5.15
CA TRP A 151 15.77 -9.53 -5.91
C TRP A 151 16.47 -10.90 -6.00
N LYS A 152 16.20 -11.82 -5.05
CA LYS A 152 16.80 -13.18 -5.04
C LYS A 152 16.00 -14.22 -5.81
N THR A 153 15.05 -13.79 -6.65
CA THR A 153 14.14 -14.68 -7.37
C THR A 153 14.45 -14.71 -8.86
N TYR A 154 13.97 -15.74 -9.56
CA TYR A 154 14.15 -15.86 -11.02
C TYR A 154 13.62 -14.65 -11.80
N VAL A 155 12.62 -13.93 -11.24
CA VAL A 155 12.04 -12.71 -11.82
C VAL A 155 13.07 -11.60 -11.96
N ALA A 156 14.06 -11.52 -11.07
CA ALA A 156 15.10 -10.50 -11.11
C ALA A 156 16.26 -10.86 -12.05
N TYR A 157 16.37 -12.12 -12.49
CA TYR A 157 17.51 -12.59 -13.24
C TYR A 157 17.71 -11.89 -14.61
N PRO A 158 16.66 -11.71 -15.45
CA PRO A 158 16.82 -10.95 -16.70
C PRO A 158 17.28 -9.51 -16.45
N CYS A 159 16.79 -8.89 -15.38
CA CYS A 159 17.20 -7.54 -14.99
C CYS A 159 18.70 -7.47 -14.73
N TYR A 160 19.25 -8.40 -13.93
CA TYR A 160 20.68 -8.43 -13.65
C TYR A 160 21.52 -8.70 -14.89
N ALA A 161 21.10 -9.63 -15.75
CA ALA A 161 21.79 -9.94 -16.98
C ALA A 161 21.86 -8.71 -17.91
N ILE A 162 20.71 -8.11 -18.24
CA ILE A 162 20.63 -6.97 -19.15
C ILE A 162 21.33 -5.76 -18.56
N SER A 163 21.07 -5.42 -17.29
CA SER A 163 21.66 -4.25 -16.64
C SER A 163 23.17 -4.40 -16.50
N GLY A 164 23.66 -5.60 -16.16
CA GLY A 164 25.08 -5.88 -16.01
C GLY A 164 25.84 -5.79 -17.33
N ILE A 165 25.33 -6.44 -18.38
CA ILE A 165 25.93 -6.38 -19.72
C ILE A 165 25.93 -4.94 -20.25
N SER A 166 24.80 -4.23 -20.11
CA SER A 166 24.67 -2.85 -20.59
C SER A 166 25.59 -1.89 -19.82
N ALA A 167 25.72 -2.05 -18.50
CA ALA A 167 26.64 -1.27 -17.68
C ALA A 167 28.11 -1.52 -18.07
N PHE A 168 28.46 -2.78 -18.38
CA PHE A 168 29.80 -3.12 -18.86
C PHE A 168 30.10 -2.50 -20.22
N VAL A 169 29.17 -2.56 -21.17
CA VAL A 169 29.33 -1.90 -22.48
C VAL A 169 29.45 -0.38 -22.31
N ILE A 170 28.63 0.23 -21.45
CA ILE A 170 28.70 1.66 -21.10
C ILE A 170 30.07 2.03 -20.52
N TYR A 171 30.63 1.21 -19.63
CA TYR A 171 31.96 1.42 -19.07
C TYR A 171 33.02 1.56 -20.18
N PHE A 172 33.09 0.58 -21.11
CA PHE A 172 34.07 0.61 -22.21
C PHE A 172 33.89 1.80 -23.14
N ILE A 173 32.65 2.10 -23.54
CA ILE A 173 32.38 3.22 -24.44
C ILE A 173 32.81 4.54 -23.78
N LEU A 174 32.52 4.71 -22.49
CA LEU A 174 32.84 5.93 -21.75
C LEU A 174 34.35 6.09 -21.56
N THR A 175 35.09 5.02 -21.27
CA THR A 175 36.56 5.05 -21.20
C THR A 175 37.16 5.52 -22.53
N ILE A 176 36.70 4.98 -23.66
CA ILE A 176 37.24 5.33 -24.98
C ILE A 176 36.85 6.77 -25.38
N LEU A 177 35.65 7.22 -25.01
CA LEU A 177 35.20 8.57 -25.29
C LEU A 177 36.00 9.62 -24.48
N LEU A 178 36.39 9.29 -23.24
CA LEU A 178 37.22 10.18 -22.42
C LEU A 178 38.66 10.28 -22.93
N ASP A 179 39.24 9.16 -23.41
CA ASP A 179 40.57 9.10 -24.01
C ASP A 179 40.63 9.93 -25.30
N VAL A 180 39.65 9.78 -26.19
CA VAL A 180 39.55 10.57 -27.44
C VAL A 180 39.27 12.05 -27.16
N GLY A 181 38.46 12.35 -26.14
CA GLY A 181 38.06 13.73 -25.77
C GLY A 181 39.11 14.53 -24.99
N GLY A 182 40.25 13.93 -24.62
CA GLY A 182 41.37 14.62 -23.98
C GLY A 182 41.09 15.19 -22.58
N LEU A 183 40.09 14.65 -21.86
CA LEU A 183 39.62 15.24 -20.60
C LEU A 183 40.46 14.75 -19.39
N SER A 184 41.57 15.42 -19.08
CA SER A 184 42.39 15.07 -17.90
C SER A 184 41.79 15.61 -16.60
N ILE A 185 41.05 14.79 -15.86
CA ILE A 185 40.59 15.12 -14.50
C ILE A 185 41.69 14.76 -13.51
N ALA A 186 42.48 15.76 -13.09
CA ALA A 186 43.51 15.72 -12.04
C ALA A 186 44.67 14.72 -12.24
N SER A 187 45.89 15.24 -12.23
CA SER A 187 47.16 14.58 -12.60
C SER A 187 47.67 13.45 -11.69
N THR A 188 46.81 12.84 -10.86
CA THR A 188 47.22 11.82 -9.87
C THR A 188 46.33 10.57 -9.85
N LEU A 189 45.20 10.57 -10.56
CA LEU A 189 44.33 9.41 -10.74
C LEU A 189 44.01 9.29 -12.23
N ASN A 190 43.96 8.06 -12.76
CA ASN A 190 43.48 7.83 -14.13
C ASN A 190 42.04 8.36 -14.24
N ALA A 191 41.87 9.54 -14.84
CA ALA A 191 40.61 10.26 -14.97
C ALA A 191 39.51 9.35 -15.55
N ASP A 192 39.89 8.47 -16.47
CA ASP A 192 38.99 7.53 -17.14
C ASP A 192 38.34 6.57 -16.14
N LEU A 193 39.11 6.02 -15.19
CA LEU A 193 38.58 5.08 -14.21
C LEU A 193 37.68 5.78 -13.18
N VAL A 194 38.05 7.00 -12.79
CA VAL A 194 37.31 7.81 -11.81
C VAL A 194 35.92 8.20 -12.31
N VAL A 195 35.73 8.35 -13.63
CA VAL A 195 34.42 8.70 -14.21
C VAL A 195 33.67 7.47 -14.71
N SER A 196 34.34 6.55 -15.41
CA SER A 196 33.67 5.42 -16.07
C SER A 196 33.10 4.39 -15.08
N VAL A 197 33.83 4.08 -13.99
CA VAL A 197 33.36 3.11 -12.99
C VAL A 197 32.12 3.61 -12.25
N PRO A 198 32.09 4.83 -11.68
CA PRO A 198 30.87 5.33 -11.03
C PRO A 198 29.72 5.51 -12.01
N ALA A 199 29.97 5.95 -13.25
CA ALA A 199 28.92 6.13 -14.26
C ALA A 199 28.26 4.80 -14.66
N SER A 200 29.04 3.76 -14.92
CA SER A 200 28.53 2.41 -15.22
C SER A 200 27.78 1.80 -14.03
N PHE A 201 28.28 1.98 -12.80
CA PHE A 201 27.56 1.56 -11.61
C PHE A 201 26.23 2.30 -11.43
N LEU A 202 26.22 3.62 -11.66
CA LEU A 202 25.00 4.42 -11.60
C LEU A 202 24.01 3.99 -12.68
N ALA A 203 24.46 3.68 -13.89
CA ALA A 203 23.64 3.14 -14.97
C ALA A 203 23.02 1.78 -14.56
N PHE A 204 23.80 0.88 -13.98
CA PHE A 204 23.31 -0.40 -13.46
C PHE A 204 22.21 -0.19 -12.40
N VAL A 205 22.44 0.69 -11.43
CA VAL A 205 21.46 1.03 -10.39
C VAL A 205 20.21 1.67 -11.00
N ALA A 206 20.36 2.55 -11.99
CA ALA A 206 19.26 3.19 -12.70
C ALA A 206 18.42 2.16 -13.46
N PHE A 207 19.04 1.21 -14.16
CA PHE A 207 18.34 0.12 -14.83
C PHE A 207 17.59 -0.79 -13.86
N CYS A 208 18.22 -1.16 -12.73
CA CYS A 208 17.56 -1.91 -11.66
C CYS A 208 16.35 -1.14 -11.10
N PHE A 209 16.50 0.17 -10.90
CA PHE A 209 15.42 1.04 -10.44
C PHE A 209 14.29 1.10 -11.47
N LEU A 210 14.59 1.27 -12.76
CA LEU A 210 13.60 1.30 -13.85
C LEU A 210 12.83 -0.03 -13.92
N TYR A 211 13.53 -1.16 -13.85
CA TYR A 211 12.89 -2.47 -13.82
C TYR A 211 11.99 -2.63 -12.60
N ARG A 212 12.46 -2.22 -11.42
CA ARG A 212 11.66 -2.28 -10.19
C ARG A 212 10.44 -1.36 -10.26
N HIS A 213 10.59 -0.18 -10.82
CA HIS A 213 9.51 0.78 -11.03
C HIS A 213 8.47 0.23 -12.00
N ALA A 214 8.92 -0.41 -13.08
CA ALA A 214 8.05 -1.07 -14.05
C ALA A 214 7.22 -2.20 -13.39
N LEU A 215 7.71 -2.83 -12.33
CA LEU A 215 7.03 -3.91 -11.58
C LEU A 215 6.25 -3.45 -10.33
N LEU A 216 5.97 -2.16 -10.20
CA LEU A 216 5.06 -1.69 -9.15
C LEU A 216 3.62 -2.20 -9.41
N ASP A 217 2.98 -2.69 -8.36
CA ASP A 217 1.55 -3.05 -8.36
C ASP A 217 0.65 -1.80 -8.33
N LYS A 218 -0.68 -1.98 -8.43
CA LYS A 218 -1.65 -0.88 -8.61
C LYS A 218 -1.54 0.23 -7.55
N HIS A 219 -1.50 -0.13 -6.27
CA HIS A 219 -1.35 0.83 -5.17
C HIS A 219 0.09 0.85 -4.64
N GLU A 220 1.00 0.02 -5.18
CA GLU A 220 2.42 0.07 -4.82
C GLU A 220 3.09 1.31 -5.43
N SER A 221 3.92 1.99 -4.66
CA SER A 221 4.71 3.13 -5.16
C SER A 221 6.13 3.09 -4.62
N MET A 222 7.04 3.83 -5.25
CA MET A 222 8.41 3.98 -4.72
C MET A 222 8.42 4.55 -3.29
N LEU A 223 7.47 5.42 -2.95
CA LEU A 223 7.32 5.94 -1.59
C LEU A 223 6.94 4.83 -0.60
N LEU A 224 6.08 3.89 -1.00
CA LEU A 224 5.74 2.74 -0.17
C LEU A 224 6.95 1.81 0.01
N VAL A 225 7.68 1.51 -1.06
CA VAL A 225 8.90 0.69 -0.99
C VAL A 225 9.91 1.32 -0.03
N PHE A 226 10.14 2.63 -0.15
CA PHE A 226 10.97 3.38 0.79
C PHE A 226 10.43 3.31 2.22
N THR A 227 9.11 3.44 2.40
CA THR A 227 8.47 3.36 3.72
C THR A 227 8.66 1.98 4.36
N GLN A 228 8.54 0.89 3.59
CA GLN A 228 8.79 -0.47 4.04
C GLN A 228 10.27 -0.69 4.40
N TYR A 229 11.19 -0.06 3.67
CA TYR A 229 12.61 -0.08 4.04
C TYR A 229 12.86 0.64 5.37
N VAL A 230 12.33 1.86 5.52
CA VAL A 230 12.42 2.63 6.77
C VAL A 230 11.77 1.88 7.93
N SER A 231 10.64 1.21 7.72
CA SER A 231 9.99 0.44 8.79
C SER A 231 10.84 -0.74 9.25
N LYS A 232 11.52 -1.43 8.33
CA LYS A 232 12.48 -2.50 8.65
C LYS A 232 13.67 -1.94 9.47
N LEU A 233 14.22 -0.81 9.05
CA LEU A 233 15.30 -0.12 9.79
C LEU A 233 14.88 0.28 11.21
N LEU A 234 13.63 0.73 11.38
CA LEU A 234 13.06 1.08 12.69
C LEU A 234 12.59 -0.14 13.52
N SER A 235 12.75 -1.35 12.99
CA SER A 235 12.27 -2.62 13.57
C SER A 235 10.77 -2.59 13.88
N LEU A 236 9.96 -2.04 12.97
CA LEU A 236 8.51 -1.99 13.05
C LEU A 236 7.90 -2.98 12.05
N LYS A 237 7.01 -3.85 12.53
CA LYS A 237 6.30 -4.83 11.70
C LYS A 237 5.14 -4.15 10.96
N VAL A 238 5.38 -3.82 9.69
CA VAL A 238 4.37 -3.38 8.72
C VAL A 238 3.92 -4.58 7.90
N GLU A 239 2.63 -4.66 7.57
CA GLU A 239 2.10 -5.70 6.68
C GLU A 239 2.75 -5.61 5.29
N GLU A 240 3.23 -6.74 4.78
CA GLU A 240 3.88 -6.76 3.48
C GLU A 240 2.88 -6.96 2.34
N ARG A 241 1.73 -7.60 2.60
CA ARG A 241 0.65 -7.84 1.62
C ARG A 241 -0.28 -6.63 1.50
N ILE A 242 0.28 -5.47 1.15
CA ILE A 242 -0.45 -4.19 1.11
C ILE A 242 -1.66 -4.26 0.18
N GLU A 243 -1.50 -4.78 -1.03
CA GLU A 243 -2.60 -4.92 -2.01
C GLU A 243 -3.76 -5.76 -1.49
N HIS A 244 -3.44 -6.86 -0.81
CA HIS A 244 -4.45 -7.72 -0.20
C HIS A 244 -5.27 -6.96 0.85
N ILE A 245 -4.61 -6.18 1.70
CA ILE A 245 -5.29 -5.38 2.72
C ILE A 245 -6.14 -4.27 2.10
N VAL A 246 -5.62 -3.57 1.08
CA VAL A 246 -6.38 -2.53 0.36
C VAL A 246 -7.60 -3.14 -0.31
N TYR A 247 -7.45 -4.29 -0.97
CA TYR A 247 -8.55 -5.02 -1.59
C TYR A 247 -9.65 -5.35 -0.58
N HIS A 248 -9.29 -5.87 0.59
CA HIS A 248 -10.25 -6.20 1.63
C HIS A 248 -10.91 -4.97 2.26
N ALA A 249 -10.19 -3.87 2.41
CA ALA A 249 -10.77 -2.60 2.85
C ALA A 249 -11.77 -2.06 1.81
N LYS A 250 -11.54 -2.25 0.51
CA LYS A 250 -12.53 -1.94 -0.53
C LYS A 250 -13.73 -2.88 -0.45
N LEU A 251 -13.50 -4.17 -0.18
CA LEU A 251 -14.57 -5.16 -0.06
C LEU A 251 -15.52 -4.84 1.10
N SER A 252 -15.02 -4.35 2.24
CA SER A 252 -15.88 -3.92 3.35
C SER A 252 -16.74 -2.71 2.99
N VAL A 253 -16.21 -1.78 2.18
CA VAL A 253 -16.98 -0.65 1.64
C VAL A 253 -18.08 -1.16 0.69
N TYR A 254 -17.75 -2.07 -0.22
CA TYR A 254 -18.74 -2.67 -1.12
C TYR A 254 -19.81 -3.46 -0.37
N GLU A 255 -19.47 -4.08 0.75
CA GLU A 255 -20.45 -4.75 1.61
C GLU A 255 -21.43 -3.74 2.24
N ALA A 256 -20.93 -2.61 2.73
CA ALA A 256 -21.78 -1.54 3.26
C ALA A 256 -22.72 -0.98 2.18
N GLN A 257 -22.21 -0.79 0.96
CA GLN A 257 -23.00 -0.35 -0.19
C GLN A 257 -24.05 -1.40 -0.60
N ARG A 258 -23.69 -2.68 -0.65
CA ARG A 258 -24.62 -3.80 -0.93
C ARG A 258 -25.75 -3.85 0.08
N LEU A 259 -25.47 -3.56 1.35
CA LEU A 259 -26.47 -3.50 2.42
C LEU A 259 -27.26 -2.17 2.43
N ASN A 260 -26.97 -1.26 1.48
CA ASN A 260 -27.58 0.05 1.33
C ASN A 260 -27.49 0.91 2.60
N ILE A 261 -26.30 0.94 3.21
CA ILE A 261 -26.00 1.75 4.39
C ILE A 261 -25.54 3.14 3.94
N ASP A 262 -26.27 4.18 4.34
CA ASP A 262 -25.89 5.58 4.13
C ASP A 262 -24.86 6.03 5.19
N LEU A 263 -23.63 6.26 4.73
CA LEU A 263 -22.53 6.73 5.57
C LEU A 263 -22.42 8.26 5.62
N LYS A 264 -23.28 9.03 4.96
CA LYS A 264 -23.14 10.49 4.83
C LYS A 264 -23.09 11.22 6.17
N ALA A 265 -23.97 10.88 7.11
CA ALA A 265 -23.99 11.47 8.44
C ALA A 265 -22.71 11.12 9.23
N LEU A 266 -22.30 9.85 9.22
CA LEU A 266 -21.06 9.38 9.82
C LEU A 266 -19.83 10.09 9.25
N LYS A 267 -19.75 10.23 7.93
CA LYS A 267 -18.66 10.95 7.24
C LYS A 267 -18.56 12.40 7.72
N LYS A 268 -19.71 13.12 7.74
CA LYS A 268 -19.77 14.51 8.19
C LYS A 268 -19.25 14.63 9.61
N ILE A 269 -19.75 13.80 10.52
CA ILE A 269 -19.39 13.84 11.93
C ILE A 269 -17.94 13.41 12.17
N ALA A 270 -17.46 12.36 11.49
CA ALA A 270 -16.07 11.93 11.54
C ALA A 270 -15.10 13.06 11.18
N VAL A 271 -15.36 13.77 10.07
CA VAL A 271 -14.53 14.91 9.65
C VAL A 271 -14.58 16.02 10.70
N GLN A 272 -15.76 16.37 11.24
CA GLN A 272 -15.85 17.46 12.21
C GLN A 272 -15.16 17.16 13.55
N ILE A 273 -15.23 15.92 14.03
CA ILE A 273 -14.69 15.52 15.33
C ILE A 273 -13.21 15.16 15.24
N GLU A 274 -12.83 14.33 14.26
CA GLU A 274 -11.49 13.74 14.20
C GLU A 274 -10.50 14.57 13.37
N ASP A 275 -10.96 15.25 12.31
CA ASP A 275 -10.06 15.89 11.34
C ASP A 275 -10.74 16.97 10.50
N LYS A 276 -11.03 18.15 11.10
CA LYS A 276 -11.77 19.26 10.46
C LYS A 276 -11.19 19.70 9.12
N GLU A 277 -9.88 19.56 8.93
CA GLU A 277 -9.16 19.95 7.72
C GLU A 277 -8.89 18.76 6.79
N PHE A 278 -9.59 17.63 6.96
CA PHE A 278 -9.35 16.36 6.25
C PHE A 278 -9.18 16.54 4.75
N TYR A 279 -10.06 17.31 4.12
CA TYR A 279 -10.05 17.55 2.67
C TYR A 279 -8.96 18.53 2.22
N ARG A 280 -8.36 19.31 3.13
CA ARG A 280 -7.35 20.33 2.80
C ARG A 280 -5.91 19.80 2.87
N HIS A 281 -5.64 18.73 3.62
CA HIS A 281 -4.29 18.20 3.75
C HIS A 281 -4.07 16.87 3.01
N SER A 282 -2.83 16.64 2.57
CA SER A 282 -2.42 15.40 1.87
C SER A 282 -2.06 14.27 2.84
N GLY A 283 -3.03 13.87 3.66
CA GLY A 283 -2.90 12.77 4.64
C GLY A 283 -2.26 13.14 5.97
N VAL A 284 -1.49 14.22 6.06
CA VAL A 284 -0.89 14.71 7.31
C VAL A 284 -1.17 16.20 7.49
N SER A 285 -1.70 16.57 8.65
CA SER A 285 -1.91 17.97 9.02
C SER A 285 -0.65 18.54 9.67
N TRP A 286 0.13 19.32 8.92
CA TRP A 286 1.33 19.98 9.43
C TRP A 286 1.01 21.01 10.53
N LYS A 287 -0.10 21.74 10.37
CA LYS A 287 -0.64 22.62 11.42
C LYS A 287 -1.01 21.83 12.68
N GLY A 288 -1.64 20.67 12.52
CA GLY A 288 -1.93 19.74 13.63
C GLY A 288 -0.67 19.24 14.32
N LEU A 289 0.34 18.84 13.55
CA LEU A 289 1.61 18.36 14.10
C LEU A 289 2.36 19.47 14.86
N ALA A 290 2.41 20.69 14.31
CA ALA A 290 3.00 21.85 14.98
C ALA A 290 2.30 22.17 16.31
N ARG A 291 0.95 22.15 16.34
CA ARG A 291 0.17 22.33 17.58
C ARG A 291 0.50 21.26 18.62
N VAL A 292 0.69 20.01 18.21
CA VAL A 292 1.09 18.93 19.14
C VAL A 292 2.47 19.18 19.72
N ILE A 293 3.44 19.60 18.89
CA ILE A 293 4.79 19.92 19.35
C ILE A 293 4.76 21.08 20.36
N LEU A 294 4.03 22.16 20.05
CA LEU A 294 3.87 23.30 20.96
C LEU A 294 3.16 22.91 22.27
N SER A 295 2.11 22.08 22.20
CA SER A 295 1.43 21.58 23.41
C SER A 295 2.32 20.67 24.27
N SER A 296 3.24 19.93 23.65
CA SER A 296 4.22 19.10 24.36
C SER A 296 5.24 19.95 25.12
N LEU A 297 5.49 21.18 24.66
CA LEU A 297 6.29 22.21 25.32
C LEU A 297 5.50 23.01 26.37
N LYS A 298 4.28 22.58 26.72
CA LYS A 298 3.33 23.27 27.63
C LYS A 298 2.93 24.68 27.16
N LEU A 299 3.14 25.01 25.88
CA LEU A 299 2.76 26.31 25.31
C LEU A 299 1.29 26.35 24.91
N HIS A 300 0.60 25.20 24.81
CA HIS A 300 -0.80 25.07 24.39
C HIS A 300 -1.48 23.88 25.11
N PRO A 301 -2.82 23.84 25.22
CA PRO A 301 -3.55 22.68 25.72
C PRO A 301 -3.23 21.40 24.92
N ARG A 302 -3.21 20.24 25.60
CA ARG A 302 -2.97 18.94 24.94
C ARG A 302 -4.00 18.72 23.82
N SER A 303 -3.52 18.56 22.59
CA SER A 303 -4.36 18.23 21.44
C SER A 303 -3.90 16.91 20.80
N GLY A 304 -4.85 16.18 20.22
CA GLY A 304 -4.54 15.09 19.30
C GLY A 304 -4.16 15.67 17.94
N GLY A 305 -3.03 15.24 17.36
CA GLY A 305 -2.58 15.69 16.03
C GLY A 305 -2.53 14.58 14.99
N SER A 306 -3.31 13.51 15.17
CA SER A 306 -3.40 12.44 14.18
C SER A 306 -4.59 12.68 13.26
N THR A 307 -4.37 12.61 11.95
CA THR A 307 -5.41 12.75 10.92
C THR A 307 -6.18 11.45 10.73
N ILE A 308 -7.37 11.50 10.11
CA ILE A 308 -8.15 10.30 9.76
C ILE A 308 -7.29 9.34 8.91
N THR A 309 -6.57 9.85 7.92
CA THR A 309 -5.68 9.04 7.07
C THR A 309 -4.59 8.35 7.90
N GLN A 310 -3.97 9.03 8.87
CA GLN A 310 -2.97 8.42 9.75
C GLN A 310 -3.57 7.31 10.63
N GLN A 311 -4.78 7.52 11.14
CA GLN A 311 -5.49 6.52 11.92
C GLN A 311 -5.85 5.30 11.05
N LEU A 312 -6.29 5.51 9.81
CA LEU A 312 -6.62 4.47 8.86
C LEU A 312 -5.42 3.60 8.51
N VAL A 313 -4.31 4.20 8.05
CA VAL A 313 -3.12 3.43 7.67
C VAL A 313 -2.49 2.69 8.85
N ARG A 314 -2.61 3.27 10.05
CA ARG A 314 -2.22 2.60 11.30
C ARG A 314 -3.04 1.33 11.52
N THR A 315 -4.36 1.42 11.37
CA THR A 315 -5.28 0.28 11.54
C THR A 315 -5.04 -0.81 10.49
N LEU A 316 -4.82 -0.42 9.22
CA LEU A 316 -4.68 -1.37 8.12
C LEU A 316 -3.31 -2.05 8.07
N PHE A 317 -2.22 -1.30 8.29
CA PHE A 317 -0.89 -1.78 7.90
C PHE A 317 0.10 -1.99 9.06
N ILE A 318 -0.19 -1.47 10.26
CA ILE A 318 0.75 -1.56 11.39
C ILE A 318 0.25 -2.58 12.41
N LYS A 319 1.03 -3.65 12.61
CA LYS A 319 0.67 -4.72 13.56
C LYS A 319 1.10 -4.43 14.99
N ASP A 320 2.23 -3.75 15.16
CA ASP A 320 2.83 -3.50 16.47
C ASP A 320 2.50 -2.09 16.98
N PHE A 321 1.69 -2.03 18.04
CA PHE A 321 1.28 -0.78 18.68
C PHE A 321 2.19 -0.35 19.86
N SER A 322 3.24 -1.10 20.20
CA SER A 322 4.09 -0.81 21.35
C SER A 322 5.08 0.35 21.11
N LYS A 323 5.61 0.49 19.88
CA LYS A 323 6.68 1.45 19.55
C LYS A 323 6.17 2.82 19.09
N THR A 324 5.43 3.53 19.94
CA THR A 324 4.66 4.74 19.60
C THR A 324 5.42 5.81 18.80
N LYS A 325 6.66 6.18 19.15
CA LYS A 325 7.43 7.21 18.41
C LYS A 325 7.85 6.74 17.00
N ARG A 326 8.41 5.53 16.90
CA ARG A 326 8.84 4.94 15.61
C ARG A 326 7.64 4.68 14.71
N ARG A 327 6.54 4.22 15.30
CA ARG A 327 5.25 4.05 14.64
C ARG A 327 4.78 5.34 14.01
N LYS A 328 4.85 6.48 14.72
CA LYS A 328 4.39 7.77 14.19
C LYS A 328 5.14 8.21 12.93
N ILE A 329 6.44 7.91 12.81
CA ILE A 329 7.23 8.19 11.60
C ILE A 329 6.68 7.36 10.42
N VAL A 330 6.46 6.06 10.64
CA VAL A 330 5.92 5.16 9.62
C VAL A 330 4.48 5.52 9.24
N GLU A 331 3.64 5.90 10.20
CA GLU A 331 2.28 6.41 9.96
C GLU A 331 2.27 7.64 9.04
N ILE A 332 3.19 8.60 9.26
CA ILE A 332 3.32 9.80 8.42
C ILE A 332 3.66 9.40 6.97
N LEU A 333 4.64 8.52 6.79
CA LEU A 333 5.07 8.08 5.46
C LEU A 333 3.96 7.28 4.75
N LEU A 334 3.32 6.35 5.45
CA LEU A 334 2.18 5.58 4.94
C LEU A 334 0.99 6.49 4.60
N ALA A 335 0.67 7.48 5.43
CA ALA A 335 -0.45 8.39 5.15
C ALA A 335 -0.22 9.23 3.89
N LYS A 336 1.02 9.70 3.68
CA LYS A 336 1.42 10.41 2.45
C LYS A 336 1.35 9.52 1.22
N TRP A 337 1.77 8.26 1.34
CA TRP A 337 1.62 7.28 0.27
C TRP A 337 0.14 7.00 -0.02
N PHE A 338 -0.65 6.65 0.98
CA PHE A 338 -2.05 6.25 0.84
C PHE A 338 -2.90 7.35 0.18
N THR A 339 -2.64 8.61 0.51
CA THR A 339 -3.33 9.76 -0.12
C THR A 339 -3.01 9.94 -1.61
N LYS A 340 -1.91 9.40 -2.11
CA LYS A 340 -1.59 9.44 -3.54
C LYS A 340 -2.27 8.32 -4.33
N VAL A 341 -2.73 7.26 -3.67
CA VAL A 341 -3.24 6.05 -4.34
C VAL A 341 -4.72 5.79 -4.08
N ILE A 342 -5.30 6.39 -3.04
CA ILE A 342 -6.72 6.28 -2.68
C ILE A 342 -7.30 7.67 -2.48
N ASP A 343 -8.45 7.95 -3.10
CA ASP A 343 -9.14 9.23 -3.04
C ASP A 343 -9.73 9.51 -1.65
N LYS A 344 -9.88 10.79 -1.29
CA LYS A 344 -10.29 11.21 0.05
C LYS A 344 -11.62 10.61 0.52
N ASP A 345 -12.62 10.57 -0.35
CA ASP A 345 -13.92 10.00 0.01
C ASP A 345 -13.82 8.49 0.20
N GLU A 346 -13.06 7.80 -0.65
CA GLU A 346 -12.81 6.36 -0.51
C GLU A 346 -12.02 6.05 0.77
N GLN A 347 -11.05 6.90 1.15
CA GLN A 347 -10.36 6.76 2.43
C GLN A 347 -11.35 6.86 3.60
N LEU A 348 -12.32 7.77 3.53
CA LEU A 348 -13.29 7.95 4.60
C LEU A 348 -14.27 6.76 4.68
N ASP A 349 -14.68 6.22 3.53
CA ASP A 349 -15.47 4.98 3.47
C ASP A 349 -14.70 3.80 4.07
N MET A 350 -13.44 3.61 3.65
CA MET A 350 -12.57 2.57 4.19
C MET A 350 -12.34 2.76 5.69
N TYR A 351 -12.20 4.01 6.15
CA TYR A 351 -12.05 4.33 7.56
C TYR A 351 -13.26 3.86 8.34
N LEU A 352 -14.47 4.30 8.00
CA LEU A 352 -15.68 3.90 8.72
C LEU A 352 -15.93 2.39 8.66
N SER A 353 -15.56 1.74 7.55
CA SER A 353 -15.78 0.31 7.31
C SER A 353 -14.71 -0.60 7.92
N SER A 354 -13.55 -0.06 8.31
CA SER A 354 -12.40 -0.87 8.77
C SER A 354 -11.82 -0.43 10.11
N VAL A 355 -12.18 0.76 10.60
CA VAL A 355 -11.72 1.25 11.90
C VAL A 355 -12.29 0.40 13.04
N ARG A 356 -11.53 0.36 14.13
CA ARG A 356 -11.94 -0.30 15.36
C ARG A 356 -12.81 0.63 16.20
N TYR A 357 -14.01 0.18 16.51
CA TYR A 357 -14.90 0.76 17.51
C TYR A 357 -14.61 0.10 18.89
N GLU A 358 -15.28 0.58 19.93
CA GLU A 358 -15.24 -0.02 21.27
C GLU A 358 -15.56 -1.55 21.22
N PHE A 359 -15.15 -2.30 22.24
CA PHE A 359 -15.26 -3.78 22.28
C PHE A 359 -14.54 -4.53 21.13
N LYS A 360 -13.58 -3.87 20.46
CA LYS A 360 -12.84 -4.41 19.30
C LYS A 360 -13.76 -4.74 18.12
N VAL A 361 -14.92 -4.11 18.04
CA VAL A 361 -15.84 -4.26 16.94
C VAL A 361 -15.27 -3.53 15.72
N MET A 362 -15.10 -4.23 14.60
CA MET A 362 -14.43 -3.69 13.42
C MET A 362 -15.46 -3.27 12.36
N GLY A 363 -15.41 -2.01 11.95
CA GLY A 363 -16.27 -1.47 10.91
C GLY A 363 -17.69 -1.15 11.34
N VAL A 364 -18.30 -0.22 10.62
CA VAL A 364 -19.64 0.32 10.90
C VAL A 364 -20.74 -0.75 10.93
N ILE A 365 -20.68 -1.78 10.07
CA ILE A 365 -21.70 -2.84 10.02
C ILE A 365 -21.76 -3.59 11.36
N GLN A 366 -20.59 -3.98 11.87
CA GLN A 366 -20.53 -4.71 13.13
C GLN A 366 -20.81 -3.79 14.32
N ALA A 367 -20.37 -2.53 14.25
CA ALA A 367 -20.65 -1.53 15.29
C ALA A 367 -22.16 -1.27 15.41
N SER A 368 -22.86 -1.13 14.29
CA SER A 368 -24.32 -1.01 14.24
C SER A 368 -25.01 -2.18 14.93
N LYS A 369 -24.62 -3.42 14.57
CA LYS A 369 -25.20 -4.62 15.19
C LYS A 369 -24.96 -4.67 16.68
N HIS A 370 -23.77 -4.25 17.11
CA HIS A 370 -23.36 -4.29 18.50
C HIS A 370 -24.12 -3.27 19.37
N PHE A 371 -24.18 -2.01 18.93
CA PHE A 371 -24.78 -0.93 19.73
C PHE A 371 -26.30 -0.80 19.54
N PHE A 372 -26.80 -1.00 18.32
CA PHE A 372 -28.20 -0.77 17.97
C PHE A 372 -29.00 -2.07 17.78
N GLY A 373 -28.36 -3.24 17.88
CA GLY A 373 -29.04 -4.53 17.79
C GLY A 373 -29.40 -4.96 16.36
N GLY A 374 -29.04 -4.16 15.35
CA GLY A 374 -29.38 -4.39 13.95
C GLY A 374 -28.42 -3.73 12.97
N ILE A 375 -28.66 -3.93 11.67
CA ILE A 375 -27.94 -3.21 10.61
C ILE A 375 -28.75 -1.95 10.30
N GLU A 376 -28.28 -0.81 10.78
CA GLU A 376 -28.85 0.49 10.46
C GLU A 376 -28.52 0.86 9.02
N ARG A 377 -29.55 1.21 8.24
CA ARG A 377 -29.38 1.67 6.86
C ARG A 377 -29.14 3.18 6.77
N SER A 378 -29.55 3.93 7.78
CA SER A 378 -29.36 5.37 7.87
C SER A 378 -29.11 5.73 9.32
N PHE A 379 -28.05 6.48 9.59
CA PHE A 379 -27.71 6.91 10.95
C PHE A 379 -28.22 8.33 11.20
N SER A 380 -28.87 8.56 12.35
CA SER A 380 -29.13 9.91 12.82
C SER A 380 -27.82 10.65 13.14
N ILE A 381 -27.87 11.98 13.29
CA ILE A 381 -26.71 12.77 13.73
C ILE A 381 -26.24 12.26 15.10
N ALA A 382 -27.18 11.92 15.99
CA ALA A 382 -26.89 11.44 17.31
C ALA A 382 -26.22 10.06 17.32
N GLN A 383 -26.77 9.11 16.55
CA GLN A 383 -26.15 7.77 16.37
C GLN A 383 -24.75 7.90 15.75
N SER A 384 -24.60 8.79 14.77
CA SER A 384 -23.31 9.06 14.13
C SER A 384 -22.30 9.63 15.12
N PHE A 385 -22.69 10.62 15.91
CA PHE A 385 -21.86 11.20 16.97
C PHE A 385 -21.41 10.14 17.96
N PHE A 386 -22.36 9.34 18.46
CA PHE A 386 -22.06 8.26 19.39
C PHE A 386 -21.01 7.30 18.79
N LEU A 387 -21.25 6.76 17.59
CA LEU A 387 -20.32 5.83 16.95
C LEU A 387 -18.93 6.44 16.71
N ILE A 388 -18.84 7.69 16.25
CA ILE A 388 -17.57 8.36 15.99
C ILE A 388 -16.82 8.69 17.28
N GLU A 389 -17.49 9.17 18.32
CA GLU A 389 -16.85 9.48 19.60
C GLU A 389 -16.27 8.22 20.25
N ARG A 390 -16.93 7.07 20.02
CA ARG A 390 -16.50 5.72 20.43
C ARG A 390 -15.33 5.13 19.60
N LEU A 391 -14.92 5.74 18.49
CA LEU A 391 -13.71 5.34 17.75
C LEU A 391 -12.42 5.60 18.55
N SER A 392 -12.45 6.66 19.36
CA SER A 392 -11.22 7.34 19.81
C SER A 392 -10.76 6.99 21.22
N ASN A 393 -11.29 5.92 21.82
CA ASN A 393 -10.87 5.48 23.15
C ASN A 393 -11.07 3.98 23.33
N VAL A 394 -9.99 3.24 23.62
CA VAL A 394 -10.10 1.88 24.18
C VAL A 394 -10.46 1.99 25.67
N ARG A 395 -11.56 2.67 25.98
CA ARG A 395 -11.99 2.95 27.35
C ARG A 395 -13.50 2.82 27.43
N SER A 396 -13.94 1.90 28.28
CA SER A 396 -15.34 1.58 28.53
C SER A 396 -16.16 2.73 29.13
N LYS A 397 -15.49 3.73 29.70
CA LYS A 397 -16.12 4.81 30.49
C LYS A 397 -16.49 6.03 29.66
N ILE A 398 -17.61 6.65 30.03
CA ILE A 398 -18.00 7.98 29.55
C ILE A 398 -17.06 9.05 30.14
N TYR A 399 -16.58 9.94 29.26
CA TYR A 399 -15.80 11.13 29.63
C TYR A 399 -16.64 12.38 29.33
N GLY A 400 -17.59 12.69 30.21
CA GLY A 400 -18.57 13.76 30.01
C GLY A 400 -17.96 15.11 29.68
N LYS A 401 -16.84 15.50 30.30
CA LYS A 401 -16.15 16.76 29.96
C LYS A 401 -15.65 16.81 28.51
N ARG A 402 -15.07 15.71 28.01
CA ARG A 402 -14.62 15.61 26.61
C ARG A 402 -15.81 15.68 25.67
N ILE A 403 -16.84 14.89 25.93
CA ILE A 403 -18.06 14.84 25.11
C ILE A 403 -18.70 16.23 25.05
N ARG A 404 -18.85 16.90 26.20
CA ARG A 404 -19.34 18.28 26.30
C ARG A 404 -18.52 19.24 25.44
N GLN A 405 -17.20 19.20 25.51
CA GLN A 405 -16.34 20.08 24.71
C GLN A 405 -16.53 19.86 23.21
N ILE A 406 -16.69 18.61 22.77
CA ILE A 406 -16.94 18.29 21.36
C ILE A 406 -18.34 18.80 20.96
N LEU A 407 -19.37 18.54 21.76
CA LEU A 407 -20.74 18.98 21.48
C LEU A 407 -20.85 20.50 21.41
N GLN A 408 -20.25 21.23 22.37
CA GLN A 408 -20.18 22.69 22.34
C GLN A 408 -19.49 23.19 21.05
N ALA A 409 -18.34 22.61 20.69
CA ALA A 409 -17.65 22.99 19.46
C ALA A 409 -18.43 22.66 18.18
N LEU A 410 -19.33 21.67 18.21
CA LEU A 410 -20.20 21.33 17.07
C LEU A 410 -21.42 22.27 16.98
N LEU A 411 -21.96 22.69 18.13
CA LEU A 411 -23.01 23.71 18.22
C LEU A 411 -22.48 25.06 17.73
N ASP A 412 -21.31 25.49 18.24
CA ASP A 412 -20.69 26.77 17.87
C ASP A 412 -20.35 26.88 16.36
N ASP A 413 -20.10 25.73 15.71
CA ASP A 413 -19.82 25.63 14.27
C ASP A 413 -21.08 25.39 13.40
N ASP A 414 -22.28 25.47 13.99
CA ASP A 414 -23.60 25.20 13.40
C ASP A 414 -23.66 23.83 12.68
N LYS A 415 -23.01 22.80 13.25
CA LYS A 415 -22.95 21.45 12.65
C LYS A 415 -24.05 20.53 13.12
N ILE A 416 -24.57 20.77 14.32
CA ILE A 416 -25.64 20.03 15.00
C ILE A 416 -26.60 21.03 15.66
N SER A 417 -27.85 20.63 15.88
CA SER A 417 -28.85 21.39 16.63
C SER A 417 -28.83 21.06 18.12
N MET A 418 -29.56 21.84 18.93
CA MET A 418 -29.75 21.49 20.33
C MET A 418 -30.60 20.21 20.50
N ASP A 419 -31.55 19.96 19.60
CA ASP A 419 -32.34 18.73 19.58
C ASP A 419 -31.45 17.50 19.35
N ASP A 420 -30.46 17.61 18.44
CA ASP A 420 -29.46 16.55 18.21
C ASP A 420 -28.67 16.26 19.50
N VAL A 421 -28.36 17.29 20.29
CA VAL A 421 -27.62 17.14 21.56
C VAL A 421 -28.44 16.39 22.59
N VAL A 422 -29.73 16.68 22.69
CA VAL A 422 -30.64 15.95 23.58
C VAL A 422 -30.72 14.48 23.17
N GLU A 423 -30.91 14.19 21.88
CA GLU A 423 -30.92 12.81 21.35
C GLU A 423 -29.58 12.09 21.61
N ILE A 424 -28.44 12.77 21.49
CA ILE A 424 -27.12 12.20 21.82
C ILE A 424 -27.08 11.76 23.29
N VAL A 425 -27.53 12.61 24.20
CA VAL A 425 -27.53 12.30 25.64
C VAL A 425 -28.46 11.13 25.96
N GLU A 426 -29.60 11.03 25.29
CA GLU A 426 -30.51 9.89 25.39
C GLU A 426 -29.87 8.59 24.92
N ILE A 427 -29.21 8.59 23.74
CA ILE A 427 -28.47 7.43 23.23
C ILE A 427 -27.41 6.96 24.24
N TYR A 428 -26.62 7.86 24.84
CA TYR A 428 -25.67 7.45 25.88
C TYR A 428 -26.38 6.83 27.10
N GLY A 429 -27.54 7.36 27.49
CA GLY A 429 -28.39 6.79 28.54
C GLY A 429 -28.84 5.36 28.22
N GLU A 430 -29.30 5.12 27.00
CA GLU A 430 -29.70 3.79 26.54
C GLU A 430 -28.53 2.80 26.52
N MET A 431 -27.37 3.22 26.02
CA MET A 431 -26.20 2.35 25.92
C MET A 431 -25.64 1.97 27.29
N VAL A 432 -25.73 2.89 28.27
CA VAL A 432 -25.45 2.61 29.67
C VAL A 432 -26.47 1.62 30.25
N ALA A 433 -27.76 1.80 29.99
CA ALA A 433 -28.80 0.90 30.47
C ALA A 433 -28.65 -0.53 29.91
N LYS A 434 -28.21 -0.66 28.65
CA LYS A 434 -27.88 -1.94 27.99
C LYS A 434 -26.56 -2.57 28.48
N GLY A 435 -25.80 -1.89 29.35
CA GLY A 435 -24.48 -2.35 29.81
C GLY A 435 -23.40 -2.35 28.73
N LEU A 436 -23.64 -1.64 27.62
CA LEU A 436 -22.70 -1.51 26.51
C LEU A 436 -21.72 -0.35 26.73
N VAL A 437 -21.97 0.55 27.68
CA VAL A 437 -21.05 1.63 28.06
C VAL A 437 -21.03 1.75 29.58
N GLU A 438 -19.84 1.90 30.17
CA GLU A 438 -19.71 2.12 31.62
C GLU A 438 -20.03 3.58 31.96
N ASN A 439 -20.98 3.76 32.88
CA ASN A 439 -21.32 5.07 33.40
C ASN A 439 -20.26 5.55 34.39
N ASN A 440 -19.77 6.78 34.21
CA ASN A 440 -18.88 7.41 35.16
C ASN A 440 -19.72 8.10 36.26
N THR A 441 -19.40 7.85 37.52
CA THR A 441 -20.17 8.38 38.66
C THR A 441 -20.13 9.90 38.77
N THR A 442 -19.10 10.57 38.25
CA THR A 442 -18.94 12.03 38.34
C THR A 442 -19.08 12.78 37.01
N GLU A 443 -18.81 12.11 35.88
CA GLU A 443 -18.84 12.70 34.53
C GLU A 443 -19.64 11.83 33.54
N GLY A 444 -20.70 11.19 34.02
CA GLY A 444 -21.55 10.27 33.26
C GLY A 444 -22.68 10.94 32.49
N VAL A 445 -23.74 10.17 32.22
CA VAL A 445 -24.93 10.66 31.49
C VAL A 445 -25.61 11.84 32.20
N GLU A 446 -25.70 11.77 33.54
CA GLU A 446 -26.34 12.82 34.34
C GLU A 446 -25.58 14.15 34.30
N TYR A 447 -24.24 14.08 34.19
CA TYR A 447 -23.44 15.27 33.95
C TYR A 447 -23.79 15.92 32.61
N LEU A 448 -23.98 15.13 31.55
CA LEU A 448 -24.36 15.66 30.24
C LEU A 448 -25.77 16.26 30.25
N ARG A 449 -26.75 15.59 30.88
CA ARG A 449 -28.11 16.12 31.05
C ARG A 449 -28.13 17.47 31.74
N ASN A 450 -27.45 17.58 32.89
CA ASN A 450 -27.41 18.84 33.64
C ASN A 450 -26.79 20.02 32.88
N ASN A 451 -25.93 19.76 31.90
CA ASN A 451 -25.24 20.81 31.14
C ASN A 451 -25.92 21.20 29.83
N PHE A 452 -26.86 20.40 29.34
CA PHE A 452 -27.50 20.62 28.04
C PHE A 452 -29.02 20.55 28.10
N CYS A 453 -29.61 19.65 28.89
CA CYS A 453 -31.05 19.37 28.83
C CYS A 453 -31.89 20.13 29.88
N ASN A 454 -31.26 20.74 30.89
CA ASN A 454 -31.95 21.38 32.03
C ASN A 454 -32.11 22.91 31.90
N HIS A 455 -32.18 23.45 30.68
CA HIS A 455 -32.36 24.87 30.40
C HIS A 455 -33.51 25.15 29.45
#